data_AF-A0A7S2FDP3-F1
#
_entry.id   AF-A0A7S2FDP3-F1
#
_cell.length_a   1.000
_cell.length_b   1.000
_cell.length_c   1.000
_cell.angle_alpha   90.00
_cell.angle_beta   90.00
_cell.angle_gamma   90.00
#
_symmetry.space_group_name_H-M   'P 1'
#
loop_
_entity.id
_entity.type
_entity.pdbx_description
1 polymer ?
#
loop_
_entity_poly.entity_id
_entity_poly.type
_entity_poly.pdbx_seq_one_letter_code
_entity_poly.pdbx_strand_id
1 'polypeptide(L)'
;VGGGASLGSSLVSPSSGSGASSSASQSVAAYDVLLQGAVADFVNAASDATLKDTHAAKAAAVLKEAFDALKPVLVAIASCKKPANPGDIQSHLQPVASALEAANKLTMGKRTDYDHHVRAVSEFLNALQFVCFVEKGQ
;
A
#
# COMPACT_ATOMS: atom_id res chain seq x y z
N VAL A 1 32.34 33.52 46.99
CA VAL A 1 31.92 33.08 45.64
C VAL A 1 32.05 31.56 45.64
N GLY A 2 31.03 30.78 45.97
CA GLY A 2 29.77 30.55 45.25
C GLY A 2 29.70 29.04 45.00
N GLY A 3 29.06 28.30 45.92
CA GLY A 3 28.86 26.85 45.80
C GLY A 3 27.67 26.51 44.89
N GLY A 4 27.66 25.30 44.34
CA GLY A 4 26.55 24.80 43.53
C GLY A 4 26.66 23.28 43.31
N ALA A 5 25.61 22.57 43.70
CA ALA A 5 25.56 21.13 43.92
C ALA A 5 25.29 20.30 42.65
N SER A 6 25.66 19.02 42.77
CA SER A 6 25.29 17.88 41.93
C SER A 6 23.77 17.76 41.76
N LEU A 7 23.28 17.59 40.52
CA LEU A 7 21.92 17.13 40.23
C LEU A 7 21.96 16.16 39.04
N GLY A 8 21.40 14.98 39.29
CA GLY A 8 21.55 13.77 38.49
C GLY A 8 20.94 13.84 37.09
N SER A 9 21.57 13.12 36.18
CA SER A 9 20.98 12.75 34.89
C SER A 9 19.84 11.78 35.16
N SER A 10 18.62 12.32 35.29
CA SER A 10 17.39 11.53 35.34
C SER A 10 17.33 10.62 34.13
N LEU A 11 17.33 9.31 34.40
CA LEU A 11 16.95 8.28 33.45
C LEU A 11 15.53 8.63 32.98
N VAL A 12 15.40 9.07 31.74
CA VAL A 12 14.09 9.13 31.09
C VAL A 12 13.65 7.70 30.84
N SER A 13 12.80 7.20 31.73
CA SER A 13 11.99 6.02 31.48
C SER A 13 11.06 6.31 30.30
N PRO A 14 11.10 5.57 29.18
CA PRO A 14 10.00 5.63 28.25
C PRO A 14 8.80 4.94 28.91
N SER A 15 7.85 5.74 29.39
CA SER A 15 6.56 5.25 29.84
C SER A 15 5.89 4.46 28.70
N SER A 16 5.73 3.16 28.93
CA SER A 16 4.91 2.28 28.11
C SER A 16 3.46 2.79 28.10
N GLY A 17 2.97 3.14 26.91
CA GLY A 17 1.55 3.38 26.65
C GLY A 17 1.30 4.38 25.52
N SER A 18 0.76 3.89 24.39
CA SER A 18 0.27 4.66 23.21
C SER A 18 1.19 4.87 22.00
N GLY A 19 2.22 4.03 21.79
CA GLY A 19 3.07 4.09 20.58
C GLY A 19 2.48 3.47 19.29
N ALA A 20 1.38 2.72 19.38
CA ALA A 20 0.83 2.02 18.21
C ALA A 20 0.06 2.95 17.26
N SER A 21 -0.70 3.92 17.80
CA SER A 21 -1.52 4.85 17.00
C SER A 21 -0.66 5.82 16.19
N SER A 22 0.45 6.29 16.77
CA SER A 22 1.41 7.17 16.08
C SER A 22 2.18 6.43 14.99
N SER A 23 2.58 5.18 15.23
CA SER A 23 3.25 4.32 14.23
C SER A 23 2.34 3.99 13.04
N ALA A 24 1.11 3.55 13.30
CA ALA A 24 0.17 3.21 12.25
C ALA A 24 -0.21 4.43 11.40
N SER A 25 -0.35 5.60 12.04
CA SER A 25 -0.58 6.88 11.35
C SER A 25 0.63 7.30 10.50
N GLN A 26 1.85 7.04 10.94
CA GLN A 26 3.07 7.25 10.14
C GLN A 26 3.12 6.32 8.91
N SER A 27 2.71 5.07 9.04
CA SER A 27 2.66 4.12 7.91
C SER A 27 1.65 4.53 6.84
N VAL A 28 0.47 5.03 7.24
CA VAL A 28 -0.52 5.56 6.30
C VAL A 28 -0.01 6.83 5.61
N ALA A 29 0.66 7.73 6.34
CA ALA A 29 1.27 8.93 5.76
C ALA A 29 2.41 8.58 4.78
N ALA A 30 3.25 7.59 5.10
CA ALA A 30 4.30 7.10 4.21
C ALA A 30 3.71 6.47 2.94
N TYR A 31 2.58 5.78 3.05
CA TYR A 31 1.86 5.26 1.89
C TYR A 31 1.36 6.39 0.98
N ASP A 32 0.88 7.50 1.55
CA ASP A 32 0.49 8.68 0.77
C ASP A 32 1.66 9.30 0.01
N VAL A 33 2.86 9.31 0.59
CA VAL A 33 4.08 9.74 -0.12
C VAL A 33 4.39 8.81 -1.29
N LEU A 34 4.21 7.49 -1.14
CA LEU A 34 4.40 6.54 -2.25
C LEU A 34 3.40 6.77 -3.39
N LEU A 35 2.12 7.05 -3.06
CA LEU A 35 1.09 7.37 -4.04
C LEU A 35 1.40 8.65 -4.82
N GLN A 36 1.86 9.68 -4.12
CA GLN A 36 2.16 11.00 -4.70
C GLN A 36 3.50 11.06 -5.44
N GLY A 37 4.43 10.17 -5.10
CA GLY A 37 5.73 10.04 -5.76
C GLY A 37 5.72 8.93 -6.80
N ALA A 38 6.33 7.78 -6.45
CA ALA A 38 6.62 6.71 -7.39
C ALA A 38 5.41 6.21 -8.20
N VAL A 39 4.23 6.09 -7.57
CA VAL A 39 3.02 5.64 -8.29
C VAL A 39 2.54 6.72 -9.26
N ALA A 40 2.51 8.00 -8.84
CA ALA A 40 2.14 9.11 -9.71
C ALA A 40 3.13 9.26 -10.88
N ASP A 41 4.43 9.14 -10.63
CA ASP A 41 5.47 9.21 -11.66
C ASP A 41 5.31 8.08 -12.69
N PHE A 42 5.04 6.86 -12.22
CA PHE A 42 4.79 5.71 -13.10
C PHE A 42 3.54 5.90 -13.97
N VAL A 43 2.44 6.38 -13.38
CA VAL A 43 1.19 6.65 -14.10
C VAL A 43 1.37 7.79 -15.11
N ASN A 44 2.07 8.86 -14.73
CA ASN A 44 2.37 9.97 -15.63
C ASN A 44 3.23 9.52 -16.80
N ALA A 45 4.27 8.73 -16.56
CA ALA A 45 5.12 8.18 -17.63
C ALA A 45 4.30 7.32 -18.60
N ALA A 46 3.36 6.52 -18.09
CA ALA A 46 2.47 5.71 -18.92
C ALA A 46 1.36 6.52 -19.62
N SER A 47 1.12 7.77 -19.19
CA SER A 47 0.13 8.70 -19.78
C SER A 47 0.70 9.58 -20.88
N ASP A 48 1.98 9.39 -21.24
CA ASP A 48 2.62 10.05 -22.37
C ASP A 48 1.78 9.86 -23.66
N ALA A 49 1.76 10.88 -24.53
CA ALA A 49 0.97 10.86 -25.76
C ALA A 49 1.31 9.68 -26.67
N THR A 50 2.53 9.15 -26.58
CA THR A 50 2.98 7.96 -27.32
C THR A 50 2.42 6.64 -26.78
N LEU A 51 2.02 6.61 -25.50
CA LEU A 51 1.59 5.41 -24.78
C LEU A 51 0.10 5.39 -24.44
N LYS A 52 -0.60 6.52 -24.55
CA LYS A 52 -1.96 6.75 -24.04
C LYS A 52 -3.00 5.69 -24.41
N ASP A 53 -2.93 5.08 -25.60
CA ASP A 53 -3.88 4.06 -26.06
C ASP A 53 -3.32 2.62 -25.98
N THR A 54 -2.13 2.45 -25.40
CA THR A 54 -1.44 1.16 -25.32
C THR A 54 -1.90 0.32 -24.12
N HIS A 55 -1.58 -0.97 -24.15
CA HIS A 55 -1.79 -1.84 -22.99
C HIS A 55 -0.93 -1.43 -21.78
N ALA A 56 0.19 -0.74 -21.98
CA ALA A 56 1.02 -0.23 -20.89
C ALA A 56 0.28 0.87 -20.10
N ALA A 57 -0.36 1.83 -20.79
CA ALA A 57 -1.18 2.86 -20.14
C ALA A 57 -2.35 2.25 -19.33
N LYS A 58 -3.02 1.24 -19.90
CA LYS A 58 -4.08 0.49 -19.20
C LYS A 58 -3.55 -0.23 -17.96
N ALA A 59 -2.38 -0.88 -18.05
CA ALA A 59 -1.76 -1.54 -16.91
C ALA A 59 -1.39 -0.55 -15.80
N ALA A 60 -0.89 0.64 -16.15
CA ALA A 60 -0.60 1.69 -15.17
C ALA A 60 -1.85 2.24 -14.49
N ALA A 61 -2.96 2.40 -15.23
CA ALA A 61 -4.25 2.77 -14.65
C ALA A 61 -4.76 1.72 -13.64
N VAL A 62 -4.69 0.42 -13.99
CA VAL A 62 -5.06 -0.67 -13.08
C VAL A 62 -4.16 -0.70 -11.84
N LEU A 63 -2.86 -0.45 -12.00
CA LEU A 63 -1.94 -0.35 -10.85
C LEU A 63 -2.34 0.79 -9.92
N LYS A 64 -2.67 1.97 -10.47
CA LYS A 64 -3.18 3.09 -9.68
C LYS A 64 -4.44 2.70 -8.91
N GLU A 65 -5.42 2.10 -9.59
CA GLU A 65 -6.68 1.66 -8.98
C GLU A 65 -6.44 0.67 -7.82
N ALA A 66 -5.51 -0.29 -7.99
CA ALA A 66 -5.15 -1.23 -6.94
C ALA A 66 -4.56 -0.52 -5.70
N PHE A 67 -3.67 0.46 -5.93
CA PHE A 67 -3.05 1.23 -4.86
C PHE A 67 -4.03 2.17 -4.14
N ASP A 68 -4.94 2.80 -4.89
CA ASP A 68 -6.02 3.62 -4.34
C ASP A 68 -7.01 2.76 -3.53
N ALA A 69 -7.31 1.54 -4.00
CA ALA A 69 -8.14 0.56 -3.29
C ALA A 69 -7.48 -0.02 -2.03
N LEU A 70 -6.14 -0.09 -2.00
CA LEU A 70 -5.39 -0.59 -0.84
C LEU A 70 -5.29 0.43 0.30
N LYS A 71 -5.32 1.74 -0.01
CA LYS A 71 -5.30 2.80 1.01
C LYS A 71 -6.38 2.65 2.09
N PRO A 72 -7.69 2.50 1.77
CA PRO A 72 -8.72 2.35 2.80
C PRO A 72 -8.54 1.08 3.62
N VAL A 73 -7.97 0.01 3.05
CA VAL A 73 -7.62 -1.22 3.79
C VAL A 73 -6.53 -0.90 4.84
N LEU A 74 -5.47 -0.19 4.45
CA LEU A 74 -4.40 0.22 5.36
C LEU A 74 -4.92 1.14 6.48
N VAL A 75 -5.81 2.08 6.16
CA VAL A 75 -6.45 2.96 7.16
C VAL A 75 -7.31 2.16 8.14
N ALA A 76 -8.06 1.17 7.63
CA ALA A 76 -8.85 0.27 8.47
C ALA A 76 -7.96 -0.59 9.37
N ILE A 77 -6.87 -1.16 8.85
CA ILE A 77 -5.88 -1.92 9.63
C ILE A 77 -5.24 -1.04 10.71
N ALA A 78 -4.94 0.22 10.40
CA ALA A 78 -4.36 1.17 11.35
C ALA A 78 -5.31 1.57 12.49
N SER A 79 -6.62 1.56 12.23
CA SER A 79 -7.65 2.11 13.13
C SER A 79 -8.48 1.05 13.85
N CYS A 80 -8.50 -0.19 13.36
CA CYS A 80 -9.34 -1.27 13.85
C CYS A 80 -8.50 -2.41 14.46
N LYS A 81 -9.09 -3.16 15.40
CA LYS A 81 -8.53 -4.44 15.83
C LYS A 81 -8.79 -5.51 14.76
N LYS A 82 -7.93 -6.54 14.70
CA LYS A 82 -8.15 -7.73 13.88
C LYS A 82 -9.55 -8.30 14.15
N PRO A 83 -10.41 -8.46 13.12
CA PRO A 83 -11.74 -8.99 13.32
C PRO A 83 -11.70 -10.45 13.77
N ALA A 84 -12.71 -10.86 14.55
CA ALA A 84 -12.84 -12.24 15.02
C ALA A 84 -13.12 -13.20 13.85
N ASN A 85 -13.87 -12.75 12.85
CA ASN A 85 -14.12 -13.51 11.63
C ASN A 85 -13.32 -12.92 10.46
N PRO A 86 -12.60 -13.74 9.68
CA PRO A 86 -11.86 -13.26 8.51
C PRO A 86 -12.78 -12.74 7.39
N GLY A 87 -14.07 -13.08 7.42
CA GLY A 87 -15.07 -12.54 6.48
C GLY A 87 -15.35 -11.05 6.67
N ASP A 88 -15.11 -10.49 7.86
CA ASP A 88 -15.48 -9.11 8.17
C ASP A 88 -14.58 -8.09 7.45
N ILE A 89 -13.36 -8.49 7.06
CA ILE A 89 -12.46 -7.64 6.28
C ILE A 89 -12.65 -7.81 4.77
N GLN A 90 -13.41 -8.83 4.33
CA GLN A 90 -13.47 -9.20 2.92
C GLN A 90 -14.08 -8.10 2.05
N SER A 91 -15.06 -7.36 2.57
CA SER A 91 -15.66 -6.20 1.89
C SER A 91 -14.64 -5.11 1.55
N HIS A 92 -13.63 -4.90 2.38
CA HIS A 92 -12.53 -3.96 2.14
C HIS A 92 -11.52 -4.50 1.12
N LEU A 93 -11.37 -5.83 1.02
CA LEU A 93 -10.43 -6.48 0.11
C LEU A 93 -11.01 -6.74 -1.30
N GLN A 94 -12.33 -6.80 -1.45
CA GLN A 94 -13.00 -6.92 -2.76
C GLN A 94 -12.50 -5.94 -3.83
N PRO A 95 -12.38 -4.62 -3.59
CA PRO A 95 -11.89 -3.70 -4.61
C PRO A 95 -10.43 -3.98 -5.01
N VAL A 96 -9.59 -4.42 -4.08
CA VAL A 96 -8.22 -4.85 -4.37
C VAL A 96 -8.24 -6.11 -5.25
N ALA A 97 -9.04 -7.12 -4.88
CA ALA A 97 -9.18 -8.35 -5.68
C ALA A 97 -9.68 -8.08 -7.11
N SER A 98 -10.62 -7.14 -7.26
CA SER A 98 -11.13 -6.73 -8.57
C SER A 98 -10.04 -6.09 -9.45
N ALA A 99 -9.21 -5.22 -8.88
CA ALA A 99 -8.08 -4.63 -9.59
C ALA A 99 -7.03 -5.69 -10.00
N LEU A 100 -6.78 -6.69 -9.15
CA LEU A 100 -5.90 -7.81 -9.48
C LEU A 100 -6.46 -8.69 -10.61
N GLU A 101 -7.76 -8.95 -10.62
CA GLU A 101 -8.40 -9.63 -11.74
C GLU A 101 -8.30 -8.82 -13.03
N ALA A 102 -8.50 -7.50 -12.97
CA ALA A 102 -8.36 -6.62 -14.11
C ALA A 102 -6.93 -6.67 -14.69
N ALA A 103 -5.91 -6.65 -13.82
CA ALA A 103 -4.51 -6.77 -14.23
C ALA A 103 -4.23 -8.10 -14.93
N ASN A 104 -4.71 -9.21 -14.38
CA ASN A 104 -4.56 -10.53 -14.99
C ASN A 104 -5.26 -10.61 -16.35
N LYS A 105 -6.47 -10.07 -16.48
CA LYS A 105 -7.23 -10.02 -17.75
C LYS A 105 -6.46 -9.27 -18.84
N LEU A 106 -5.70 -8.23 -18.51
CA LEU A 106 -4.86 -7.52 -19.48
C LEU A 106 -3.74 -8.38 -20.06
N THR A 107 -3.29 -9.42 -19.35
CA THR A 107 -2.22 -10.33 -19.83
C THR A 107 -2.72 -11.43 -20.77
N MET A 108 -4.04 -11.69 -20.80
CA MET A 108 -4.67 -12.78 -21.56
C MET A 108 -5.09 -12.37 -22.97
N GLY A 109 -4.87 -11.12 -23.35
CA GLY A 109 -5.27 -10.56 -24.65
C GLY A 109 -4.33 -10.91 -25.81
N LYS A 110 -4.58 -10.30 -26.97
CA LYS A 110 -3.72 -10.38 -28.14
C LYS A 110 -2.35 -9.80 -27.80
N ARG A 111 -1.27 -10.48 -28.20
CA ARG A 111 0.10 -10.01 -27.95
C ARG A 111 0.32 -8.59 -28.51
N THR A 112 0.96 -7.77 -27.71
CA THR A 112 1.37 -6.39 -28.01
C THR A 112 2.86 -6.20 -27.74
N ASP A 113 3.46 -5.15 -28.28
CA ASP A 113 4.86 -4.79 -27.99
C ASP A 113 5.12 -4.47 -26.50
N TYR A 114 4.04 -4.28 -25.72
CA TYR A 114 4.09 -3.92 -24.31
C TYR A 114 3.78 -5.08 -23.35
N ASP A 115 3.66 -6.31 -23.84
CA ASP A 115 3.24 -7.46 -23.03
C ASP A 115 4.14 -7.72 -21.82
N HIS A 116 5.44 -7.44 -21.94
CA HIS A 116 6.38 -7.58 -20.82
C HIS A 116 6.09 -6.57 -19.71
N HIS A 117 5.73 -5.33 -20.05
CA HIS A 117 5.34 -4.31 -19.07
C HIS A 117 4.03 -4.70 -18.38
N VAL A 118 3.04 -5.15 -19.14
CA VAL A 118 1.73 -5.58 -18.61
C VAL A 118 1.89 -6.77 -17.66
N ARG A 119 2.71 -7.76 -18.03
CA ARG A 119 3.01 -8.91 -17.15
C ARG A 119 3.76 -8.51 -15.89
N ALA A 120 4.72 -7.59 -16.00
CA ALA A 120 5.45 -7.10 -14.83
C ALA A 120 4.49 -6.45 -13.82
N VAL A 121 3.54 -5.63 -14.29
CA VAL A 121 2.51 -5.03 -13.45
C VAL A 121 1.60 -6.11 -12.84
N SER A 122 1.13 -7.07 -13.63
CA SER A 122 0.26 -8.15 -13.14
C SER A 122 0.92 -8.99 -12.05
N GLU A 123 2.17 -9.41 -12.24
CA GLU A 123 2.93 -10.19 -11.24
C GLU A 123 3.19 -9.39 -9.97
N PHE A 124 3.51 -8.10 -10.11
CA PHE A 124 3.69 -7.21 -8.96
C PHE A 124 2.39 -7.03 -8.16
N LEU A 125 1.26 -6.82 -8.84
CA LEU A 125 -0.04 -6.71 -8.18
C LEU A 125 -0.45 -8.03 -7.51
N ASN A 126 -0.08 -9.17 -8.09
CA ASN A 126 -0.30 -10.47 -7.45
C ASN A 126 0.51 -10.59 -6.14
N ALA A 127 1.71 -10.00 -6.08
CA ALA A 127 2.48 -9.94 -4.84
C ALA A 127 1.73 -9.16 -3.73
N LEU A 128 0.97 -8.11 -4.06
CA LEU A 128 0.19 -7.32 -3.08
C LEU A 128 -0.89 -8.13 -2.33
N GLN A 129 -1.22 -9.34 -2.79
CA GLN A 129 -2.10 -10.26 -2.06
C GLN A 129 -1.57 -10.60 -0.65
N PHE A 130 -0.28 -10.35 -0.35
CA PHE A 130 0.29 -10.53 0.99
C PHE A 130 -0.49 -9.76 2.08
N VAL A 131 -1.10 -8.62 1.75
CA VAL A 131 -1.90 -7.83 2.71
C VAL A 131 -3.23 -8.52 3.06
N CYS A 132 -3.71 -9.41 2.19
CA CYS A 132 -4.90 -10.25 2.43
C CYS A 132 -4.60 -11.47 3.32
N PHE A 133 -3.33 -11.82 3.53
CA PHE A 133 -2.95 -12.91 4.42
C PHE A 133 -2.95 -12.45 5.88
N VAL A 134 -4.11 -12.61 6.50
CA VAL A 134 -4.19 -12.61 7.96
C VAL A 134 -3.57 -13.91 8.44
N GLU A 135 -2.40 -13.85 9.08
CA GLU A 135 -1.77 -15.01 9.69
C GLU A 135 -2.83 -15.73 10.58
N LYS A 136 -3.04 -17.03 10.34
CA LYS A 136 -3.80 -17.86 11.30
C LYS A 136 -2.99 -17.80 12.58
N GLY A 137 -3.54 -17.13 13.60
CA GLY A 137 -2.94 -17.14 14.93
C GLY A 137 -2.76 -18.60 15.33
N GLN A 138 -1.51 -18.99 15.53
CA GLN A 138 -1.17 -20.14 16.36
C GLN A 138 -1.62 -19.88 17.79
#